data_AF-A0A3P6RNB8-F1
#
_entry.id   AF-A0A3P6RNB8-F1
#
_cell.length_a   1.000
_cell.length_b   1.000
_cell.length_c   1.000
_cell.angle_alpha   90.00
_cell.angle_beta   90.00
_cell.angle_gamma   90.00
#
_symmetry.space_group_name_H-M   'P 1'
#
loop_
_entity.id
_entity.type
_entity.pdbx_description
1 polymer ?
#
loop_
_entity_poly.entity_id
_entity_poly.type
_entity_poly.pdbx_seq_one_letter_code
_entity_poly.pdbx_strand_id
1 'polypeptide(L)'
;MKSHPDKFPMSPADGISYIFAFYCGGLCMGVFIFIIYSVVKKNRPWINPSGAVPTMLGGVIFACGMSAFVIAIDNLDQSIAYPICAMAPSLVVLSWSILYFKEITGRRNLMWLASAYGFTLVGVMIITLSKEYSLI
;
A
#
# COMPACT_ATOMS: atom_id res chain seq x y z
N MET A 1 13.61 6.90 8.86
CA MET A 1 12.70 7.25 9.98
C MET A 1 13.49 7.58 11.27
N LYS A 2 14.21 8.72 11.34
CA LYS A 2 14.61 9.38 12.61
C LYS A 2 14.79 10.87 12.35
N SER A 3 13.74 11.66 12.56
CA SER A 3 13.86 13.13 12.56
C SER A 3 14.59 13.65 13.80
N HIS A 4 14.68 12.86 14.90
CA HIS A 4 15.34 13.22 16.16
C HIS A 4 15.94 11.99 16.89
N PRO A 5 17.08 11.44 16.43
CA PRO A 5 17.74 10.27 17.05
C PRO A 5 18.19 10.52 18.49
N ASP A 6 18.47 11.77 18.82
CA ASP A 6 18.90 12.32 20.11
C ASP A 6 17.84 12.22 21.22
N LYS A 7 16.54 12.17 20.87
CA LYS A 7 15.45 12.11 21.85
C LYS A 7 15.05 10.69 22.27
N PHE A 8 15.40 9.67 21.48
CA PHE A 8 14.95 8.29 21.70
C PHE A 8 16.08 7.27 21.43
N PRO A 9 17.10 7.20 22.31
CA PRO A 9 18.29 6.37 22.11
C PRO A 9 18.00 4.86 22.15
N MET A 10 16.96 4.44 22.89
CA MET A 10 16.57 3.03 23.04
C MET A 10 15.58 2.54 21.96
N SER A 11 15.21 3.40 21.00
CA SER A 11 14.24 3.08 19.96
C SER A 11 14.90 2.26 18.84
N PRO A 12 14.30 1.12 18.42
CA PRO A 12 14.72 0.39 17.23
C PRO A 12 14.93 1.34 16.06
N ALA A 13 16.04 1.17 15.34
CA ALA A 13 16.39 2.03 14.21
C ALA A 13 15.56 1.74 12.96
N ASP A 14 15.06 0.51 12.85
CA ASP A 14 14.40 0.00 11.66
C ASP A 14 12.87 0.00 11.84
N GLY A 15 12.14 0.52 10.86
CA GLY A 15 10.68 0.55 10.83
C GLY A 15 10.05 -0.84 10.87
N ILE A 16 10.76 -1.86 10.41
CA ILE A 16 10.36 -3.28 10.46
C ILE A 16 10.00 -3.72 11.88
N SER A 17 10.70 -3.21 12.90
CA SER A 17 10.46 -3.59 14.30
C SER A 17 9.03 -3.23 14.77
N TYR A 18 8.38 -2.27 14.11
CA TYR A 18 7.03 -1.82 14.44
C TYR A 18 5.93 -2.53 13.66
N ILE A 19 6.28 -3.27 12.61
CA ILE A 19 5.31 -3.92 11.71
C ILE A 19 4.48 -4.97 12.46
N PHE A 20 5.11 -5.72 13.36
CA PHE A 20 4.39 -6.72 14.17
C PHE A 20 3.28 -6.07 15.00
N ALA A 21 3.59 -4.98 15.71
CA ALA A 21 2.61 -4.23 16.48
C ALA A 21 1.49 -3.65 15.61
N PHE A 22 1.83 -3.15 14.41
CA PHE A 22 0.87 -2.67 13.43
C PHE A 22 -0.14 -3.76 13.02
N TYR A 23 0.33 -4.97 12.69
CA TYR A 23 -0.58 -6.08 12.35
C TYR A 23 -1.38 -6.58 13.54
N CYS A 24 -0.80 -6.64 14.74
CA CYS A 24 -1.55 -6.96 15.96
C CYS A 24 -2.69 -5.96 16.20
N GLY A 25 -2.42 -4.66 16.05
CA GLY A 25 -3.44 -3.62 16.15
C GLY A 25 -4.55 -3.79 15.10
N GLY A 26 -4.18 -4.07 13.85
CA GLY A 26 -5.13 -4.36 12.77
C GLY A 26 -6.02 -5.57 13.06
N LEU A 27 -5.44 -6.66 13.58
CA LEU A 27 -6.17 -7.86 13.97
C LEU A 27 -7.11 -7.60 15.14
N CYS A 28 -6.65 -6.91 16.19
CA CYS A 28 -7.48 -6.52 17.32
C CYS A 28 -8.68 -5.66 16.89
N MET A 29 -8.45 -4.69 16.00
CA MET A 29 -9.51 -3.85 15.45
C MET A 29 -10.50 -4.66 14.61
N GLY A 30 -10.01 -5.57 13.76
CA GLY A 30 -10.86 -6.46 12.97
C GLY A 30 -11.76 -7.35 13.83
N VAL A 31 -11.20 -7.95 14.89
CA VAL A 31 -11.95 -8.75 15.86
C VAL A 31 -12.98 -7.89 16.60
N PHE A 32 -12.59 -6.68 17.03
CA PHE A 32 -13.51 -5.76 17.72
C PHE A 32 -14.72 -5.39 16.85
N ILE A 33 -14.50 -5.01 15.59
CA ILE A 33 -15.57 -4.72 14.63
C ILE A 33 -16.45 -5.96 14.44
N PHE A 34 -15.85 -7.15 14.31
CA PHE A 34 -16.58 -8.40 14.12
C PHE A 34 -17.46 -8.76 15.33
N ILE A 35 -16.98 -8.51 16.55
CA ILE A 35 -17.75 -8.69 17.79
C ILE A 35 -18.96 -7.74 17.78
N ILE A 36 -18.75 -6.45 17.51
CA ILE A 36 -19.84 -5.47 17.43
C ILE A 36 -20.88 -5.90 16.39
N TYR A 37 -20.43 -6.27 15.19
CA TYR A 37 -21.30 -6.75 14.13
C TYR A 37 -22.13 -7.97 14.56
N SER A 38 -21.50 -8.93 15.24
CA SER A 38 -22.16 -10.14 15.75
C SER A 38 -23.21 -9.83 16.83
N VAL A 39 -22.93 -8.88 17.72
CA VAL A 39 -23.87 -8.40 18.73
C VAL A 39 -25.08 -7.73 18.07
N VAL A 40 -24.86 -6.82 17.13
CA VAL A 40 -25.94 -6.12 16.38
C VAL A 40 -26.81 -7.12 15.60
N LYS A 41 -26.19 -8.14 15.01
CA LYS A 41 -26.89 -9.23 14.31
C LYS A 41 -27.51 -10.30 15.23
N LYS A 42 -27.52 -10.09 16.56
CA LYS A 42 -28.07 -11.03 17.56
C LYS A 42 -27.52 -12.45 17.39
N ASN A 43 -26.20 -12.56 17.28
CA ASN A 43 -25.48 -13.82 17.10
C ASN A 43 -25.81 -14.60 15.82
N ARG A 44 -26.38 -13.93 14.80
CA ARG A 44 -26.54 -14.45 13.43
C ARG A 44 -25.80 -13.59 12.39
N PRO A 45 -24.48 -13.39 12.52
CA PRO A 45 -23.71 -12.70 11.49
C PRO A 45 -23.71 -13.52 10.20
N TRP A 46 -24.05 -12.89 9.08
CA TRP A 46 -23.89 -13.51 7.77
C TRP A 46 -22.49 -13.18 7.24
N ILE A 47 -21.77 -14.22 6.82
CA ILE A 47 -20.43 -14.14 6.22
C ILE A 47 -20.50 -14.90 4.90
N ASN A 48 -19.98 -14.30 3.83
CA ASN A 48 -19.90 -14.97 2.53
C ASN A 48 -18.76 -16.02 2.56
N PRO A 49 -19.07 -17.33 2.55
CA PRO A 49 -18.03 -18.37 2.64
C PRO A 49 -17.13 -18.37 1.40
N SER A 50 -17.71 -18.08 0.23
CA SER A 50 -16.99 -18.03 -1.05
C SER A 50 -16.02 -16.84 -1.13
N GLY A 51 -16.27 -15.78 -0.36
CA GLY A 51 -15.40 -14.60 -0.28
C GLY A 51 -14.30 -14.71 0.78
N ALA A 52 -14.44 -15.58 1.78
CA ALA A 52 -13.53 -15.64 2.92
C ALA A 52 -12.08 -15.96 2.51
N VAL A 53 -11.88 -16.97 1.66
CA VAL A 53 -10.55 -17.38 1.19
C VAL A 53 -9.90 -16.28 0.33
N PRO A 54 -10.56 -15.70 -0.70
CA PRO A 54 -10.01 -14.55 -1.43
C PRO A 54 -9.64 -13.37 -0.54
N THR A 55 -10.45 -13.05 0.46
CA THR A 55 -10.17 -11.96 1.40
C THR A 55 -8.94 -12.25 2.27
N MET A 56 -8.76 -13.49 2.73
CA MET A 56 -7.56 -13.90 3.45
C MET A 56 -6.30 -13.77 2.58
N LEU A 57 -6.35 -14.23 1.33
CA LEU A 57 -5.25 -14.06 0.37
C LEU A 57 -4.94 -12.58 0.11
N GLY A 58 -5.98 -11.75 -0.03
CA GLY A 58 -5.83 -10.29 -0.14
C GLY A 58 -5.11 -9.68 1.07
N GLY A 59 -5.42 -10.16 2.28
CA GLY A 59 -4.72 -9.78 3.51
C GLY A 59 -3.23 -10.13 3.49
N VAL A 60 -2.86 -11.30 2.96
CA VAL A 60 -1.45 -11.71 2.81
C VAL A 60 -0.73 -10.79 1.81
N ILE A 61 -1.33 -10.51 0.65
CA ILE A 61 -0.77 -9.59 -0.34
C ILE A 61 -0.57 -8.20 0.27
N PHE A 62 -1.57 -7.71 1.00
CA PHE A 62 -1.48 -6.43 1.71
C PHE A 62 -0.35 -6.43 2.75
N ALA A 63 -0.19 -7.52 3.52
CA ALA A 63 0.89 -7.62 4.50
C ALA A 63 2.28 -7.57 3.83
N CYS A 64 2.48 -8.32 2.74
CA CYS A 64 3.71 -8.25 1.95
C CYS A 64 3.97 -6.84 1.41
N GLY A 65 2.95 -6.18 0.85
CA GLY A 65 3.04 -4.83 0.30
C GLY A 65 3.39 -3.78 1.35
N MET A 66 2.71 -3.82 2.50
CA MET A 66 3.00 -2.91 3.62
C MET A 66 4.39 -3.13 4.20
N SER A 67 4.86 -4.38 4.25
CA SER A 67 6.23 -4.67 4.71
C SER A 67 7.27 -4.10 3.75
N ALA A 68 7.09 -4.27 2.44
CA ALA A 68 7.95 -3.66 1.43
C ALA A 68 7.90 -2.11 1.49
N PHE A 69 6.74 -1.53 1.77
CA PHE A 69 6.56 -0.09 1.91
C PHE A 69 7.36 0.49 3.08
N VAL A 70 7.36 -0.18 4.24
CA VAL A 70 8.15 0.25 5.40
C VAL A 70 9.64 0.21 5.09
N ILE A 71 10.13 -0.85 4.42
CA ILE A 71 11.52 -0.93 3.97
C ILE A 71 11.84 0.23 3.02
N ALA A 72 10.92 0.56 2.10
CA ALA A 72 11.12 1.67 1.18
C ALA A 72 11.23 3.02 1.92
N ILE A 73 10.39 3.26 2.92
CA ILE A 73 10.49 4.47 3.76
C ILE A 73 11.83 4.54 4.50
N ASP A 74 12.29 3.41 5.05
CA ASP A 74 13.57 3.36 5.75
C ASP A 74 14.75 3.68 4.83
N ASN A 75 14.66 3.30 3.55
CA ASN A 75 15.72 3.53 2.57
C ASN A 75 15.63 4.87 1.82
N LEU A 76 14.42 5.38 1.54
CA LEU A 76 14.18 6.52 0.64
C LEU A 76 13.73 7.81 1.34
N ASP A 77 13.53 7.79 2.66
CA ASP A 77 12.78 8.83 3.39
C ASP A 77 11.28 8.86 3.05
N GLN A 78 10.48 9.29 4.03
CA GLN A 78 9.03 9.37 3.91
C GLN A 78 8.58 10.25 2.74
N SER A 79 9.27 11.36 2.51
CA SER A 79 8.89 12.38 1.52
C SER A 79 8.99 11.88 0.08
N ILE A 80 9.83 10.88 -0.16
CA ILE A 80 10.11 10.31 -1.49
C ILE A 80 9.44 8.94 -1.65
N ALA A 81 9.47 8.10 -0.60
CA ALA A 81 8.88 6.76 -0.64
C ALA A 81 7.36 6.80 -0.84
N TYR A 82 6.64 7.71 -0.17
CA TYR A 82 5.18 7.80 -0.26
C TYR A 82 4.68 8.04 -1.69
N PRO A 83 5.15 9.07 -2.42
CA PRO A 83 4.74 9.28 -3.80
C PRO A 83 5.07 8.10 -4.73
N ILE A 84 6.27 7.51 -4.61
CA ILE A 84 6.71 6.38 -5.45
C ILE A 84 5.80 5.17 -5.22
N CYS A 85 5.57 4.80 -3.96
CA CYS A 85 4.73 3.66 -3.60
C CYS A 85 3.23 3.91 -3.82
N ALA A 86 2.77 5.16 -3.94
CA ALA A 86 1.41 5.46 -4.38
C ALA A 86 1.26 5.30 -5.90
N MET A 87 2.27 5.72 -6.68
CA MET A 87 2.21 5.71 -8.14
C MET A 87 2.51 4.33 -8.75
N ALA A 88 3.58 3.65 -8.32
CA ALA A 88 4.05 2.42 -8.97
C ALA A 88 3.03 1.25 -8.92
N PRO A 89 2.40 0.93 -7.77
CA PRO A 89 1.36 -0.10 -7.72
C PRO A 89 0.12 0.31 -8.54
N SER A 90 -0.24 1.60 -8.54
CA SER A 90 -1.37 2.12 -9.32
C SER A 90 -1.16 1.91 -10.82
N LEU A 91 0.07 2.10 -11.31
CA LEU A 91 0.44 1.83 -12.70
C LEU A 91 0.25 0.35 -13.06
N VAL A 92 0.65 -0.56 -12.17
CA VAL A 92 0.47 -2.02 -12.36
C VAL A 92 -1.01 -2.40 -12.36
N VAL A 93 -1.81 -1.84 -11.43
CA VAL A 93 -3.26 -2.09 -11.36
C VAL A 93 -3.96 -1.58 -12.62
N LEU A 94 -3.63 -0.36 -13.07
CA LEU A 94 -4.15 0.20 -14.31
C LEU A 94 -3.80 -0.66 -15.53
N SER A 95 -2.55 -1.14 -15.61
CA SER A 95 -2.12 -2.06 -16.67
C SER A 95 -2.93 -3.36 -16.65
N TRP A 96 -3.15 -3.92 -15.46
CA TRP A 96 -3.96 -5.13 -15.30
C TRP A 96 -5.43 -4.92 -15.70
N SER A 97 -6.04 -3.79 -15.31
CA SER A 97 -7.40 -3.39 -15.72
C SER A 97 -7.55 -3.38 -17.24
N ILE A 98 -6.58 -2.78 -17.94
CA ILE A 98 -6.63 -2.63 -19.39
C ILE A 98 -6.40 -3.96 -20.11
N LEU A 99 -5.39 -4.75 -19.68
CA LEU A 99 -4.99 -5.97 -20.37
C LEU A 99 -5.93 -7.15 -20.09
N TYR A 100 -6.31 -7.36 -18.83
CA TYR A 100 -7.09 -8.52 -18.40
C TYR A 100 -8.59 -8.26 -18.52
N PHE A 101 -9.09 -7.17 -17.93
CA PHE A 101 -10.52 -6.87 -17.92
C PHE A 101 -11.00 -6.18 -19.20
N LYS A 102 -10.09 -5.62 -20.01
CA LYS A 102 -10.41 -4.86 -21.24
C LYS A 102 -11.48 -3.79 -21.03
N GLU A 103 -11.55 -3.25 -19.81
CA GLU A 103 -12.58 -2.27 -19.39
C GLU A 103 -12.59 -1.03 -20.27
N ILE A 104 -11.45 -0.72 -20.88
CA ILE A 104 -11.29 0.44 -21.74
C ILE A 104 -10.98 -0.02 -23.16
N THR A 105 -12.03 -0.11 -23.97
CA THR A 105 -11.97 -0.50 -25.37
C THR A 105 -12.25 0.72 -26.26
N GLY A 106 -11.18 1.34 -26.78
CA GLY A 106 -11.29 2.46 -27.73
C GLY A 106 -9.96 3.20 -27.92
N ARG A 107 -9.52 3.38 -29.19
CA ARG A 107 -8.21 4.01 -29.50
C ARG A 107 -8.02 5.39 -28.87
N ARG A 108 -9.07 6.22 -28.84
CA ARG A 108 -9.01 7.56 -28.24
C ARG A 108 -8.85 7.50 -26.72
N ASN A 109 -9.54 6.58 -26.05
CA ASN A 109 -9.45 6.44 -24.60
C ASN A 109 -8.11 5.81 -24.19
N LEU A 110 -7.59 4.89 -25.01
CA LEU A 110 -6.24 4.34 -24.84
C LEU A 110 -5.15 5.41 -24.98
N MET A 111 -5.29 6.36 -25.91
CA MET A 111 -4.34 7.48 -26.04
C MET A 111 -4.34 8.40 -24.82
N TRP A 112 -5.52 8.71 -24.25
CA TRP A 112 -5.61 9.49 -23.01
C TRP A 112 -5.02 8.76 -21.80
N LEU A 113 -5.22 7.45 -21.72
CA LEU A 113 -4.58 6.64 -20.67
C LEU A 113 -3.07 6.60 -20.85
N ALA A 114 -2.59 6.38 -22.07
CA ALA A 114 -1.17 6.34 -22.37
C ALA A 114 -0.50 7.68 -22.02
N SER A 115 -1.14 8.82 -22.30
CA SER A 115 -0.62 10.12 -21.90
C SER A 115 -0.59 10.30 -20.38
N ALA A 116 -1.67 9.95 -19.67
CA ALA A 116 -1.72 9.98 -18.21
C ALA A 116 -0.65 9.06 -17.57
N TYR A 117 -0.44 7.88 -18.16
CA TYR A 117 0.60 6.94 -17.75
C TYR A 117 2.00 7.53 -17.97
N GLY A 118 2.21 8.20 -19.11
CA GLY A 118 3.44 8.93 -19.41
C GLY A 118 3.74 10.03 -18.39
N PHE A 119 2.76 10.88 -18.08
CA PHE A 119 2.92 11.91 -17.04
C PHE A 119 3.23 11.31 -15.67
N THR A 120 2.59 10.20 -15.31
CA THR A 120 2.85 9.52 -14.04
C THR A 120 4.27 8.94 -14.00
N LEU A 121 4.76 8.34 -15.08
CA LEU A 121 6.14 7.84 -15.19
C LEU A 121 7.17 8.97 -15.09
N VAL A 122 6.90 10.11 -15.73
CA VAL A 122 7.75 11.31 -15.59
C VAL A 122 7.78 11.79 -14.14
N GLY A 123 6.62 11.83 -13.47
CA GLY A 123 6.54 12.16 -12.04
C GLY A 123 7.39 11.22 -11.17
N VAL A 124 7.27 9.91 -11.38
CA VAL A 124 8.08 8.92 -10.66
C VAL A 124 9.58 9.10 -10.92
N MET A 125 9.98 9.36 -12.17
CA MET A 125 11.38 9.61 -12.52
C MET A 125 11.92 10.86 -11.82
N ILE A 126 11.18 11.97 -11.81
CA ILE A 126 11.58 13.21 -11.13
C ILE A 126 11.78 12.98 -9.63
N ILE A 127 10.83 12.27 -8.98
CA ILE A 127 10.90 11.99 -7.54
C ILE A 127 12.07 11.05 -7.22
N THR A 128 12.33 10.07 -8.08
CA THR A 128 13.46 9.15 -7.93
C THR A 128 14.80 9.89 -8.07
N LEU A 129 14.95 10.73 -9.10
CA LEU A 129 16.15 11.54 -9.32
C LEU A 129 16.37 12.56 -8.20
N SER A 130 15.30 13.14 -7.65
CA SER A 130 15.40 14.06 -6.52
C SER A 130 16.13 13.46 -5.32
N LYS A 131 16.04 12.13 -5.13
CA LYS A 131 16.81 11.44 -4.10
C LYS A 131 18.29 11.40 -4.41
N GLU A 132 18.66 11.10 -5.65
CA GLU A 132 20.05 10.97 -6.08
C GLU A 132 20.81 12.30 -5.92
N TYR A 133 20.17 13.43 -6.26
CA TYR A 133 20.73 14.76 -5.99
C TYR A 133 20.77 15.13 -4.52
N SER A 134 19.89 14.59 -3.67
CA SER A 134 19.92 14.83 -2.22
C SER A 134 21.02 14.03 -1.50
N LEU A 135 21.63 13.06 -2.17
CA LEU A 135 22.70 12.20 -1.64
C LEU A 135 24.11 12.67 -2.05
N ILE A 136 24.22 13.67 -2.94
CA ILE A 136 25.45 14.35 -3.35
C ILE A 136 25.61 15.64 -2.55
#